data_AF-A3ILN1-F1
#
_entry.id   AF-A3ILN1-F1
#
_cell.length_a   1.000
_cell.length_b   1.000
_cell.length_c   1.000
_cell.angle_alpha   90.00
_cell.angle_beta   90.00
_cell.angle_gamma   90.00
#
_symmetry.space_group_name_H-M   'P 1'
#
loop_
_entity.id
_entity.type
_entity.pdbx_description
1 polymer ?
#
loop_
_entity_poly.entity_id
_entity_poly.type
_entity_poly.pdbx_seq_one_letter_code
_entity_poly.pdbx_strand_id
1 'polypeptide(L)'
;MKRLTHICLGISLFLIPLIPRSVLSAETLYFIYGPLKLPLSVDSLEIYAEEGRITKEFAFFASQFDEQSLLELRETLQKRHTIDGVRFSRLLRTPLMEDLLKSMGEIFSTHPQSNGFYAIRGALISAAIHQEEEGWTAIDIMRHFPTEGISIDTKLATTMLKDSNF
;
A
#
# COMPACT_ATOMS: atom_id res chain seq x y z
N MET A 1 68.82 -18.05 -6.01
CA MET A 1 67.55 -18.80 -6.17
C MET A 1 66.41 -17.94 -5.66
N LYS A 2 65.33 -17.88 -6.45
CA LYS A 2 63.96 -17.39 -6.15
C LYS A 2 63.71 -15.87 -6.18
N ARG A 3 63.21 -15.47 -7.35
CA ARG A 3 62.33 -14.32 -7.65
C ARG A 3 61.10 -14.34 -6.74
N LEU A 4 60.54 -13.17 -6.42
CA LEU A 4 59.09 -12.98 -6.35
C LEU A 4 58.77 -11.47 -6.45
N THR A 5 58.61 -11.01 -7.70
CA THR A 5 58.10 -9.68 -8.02
C THR A 5 56.57 -9.74 -7.86
N HIS A 6 56.03 -9.09 -6.83
CA HIS A 6 54.56 -9.00 -6.67
C HIS A 6 54.03 -7.83 -7.48
N ILE A 7 53.29 -8.19 -8.53
CA ILE A 7 52.49 -7.33 -9.39
C ILE A 7 51.32 -6.80 -8.56
N CYS A 8 51.32 -5.50 -8.23
CA CYS A 8 50.10 -4.79 -7.81
C CYS A 8 49.38 -4.31 -9.08
N LEU A 9 48.46 -5.11 -9.60
CA LEU A 9 47.54 -4.68 -10.65
C LEU A 9 46.16 -4.45 -10.03
N GLY A 10 45.65 -3.23 -10.22
CA GLY A 10 44.58 -2.63 -9.44
C GLY A 10 43.21 -3.29 -9.60
N ILE A 11 42.52 -3.40 -8.47
CA ILE A 11 41.09 -3.68 -8.42
C ILE A 11 40.39 -2.33 -8.49
N SER A 12 40.02 -1.89 -9.69
CA SER A 12 39.08 -0.77 -9.86
C SER A 12 37.70 -1.26 -9.45
N LEU A 13 37.35 -1.04 -8.19
CA LEU A 13 36.04 -1.29 -7.62
C LEU A 13 35.04 -0.30 -8.24
N PHE A 14 34.28 -0.75 -9.25
CA PHE A 14 33.06 -0.06 -9.68
C PHE A 14 32.05 -0.16 -8.53
N LEU A 15 32.06 0.82 -7.62
CA LEU A 15 30.99 1.04 -6.65
C LEU A 15 29.79 1.58 -7.43
N ILE A 16 28.93 0.67 -7.90
CA ILE A 16 27.57 1.04 -8.28
C ILE A 16 26.91 1.53 -6.98
N PRO A 17 26.42 2.77 -6.88
CA PRO A 17 25.68 3.19 -5.71
C PRO A 17 24.39 2.36 -5.67
N LEU A 18 24.33 1.42 -4.72
CA LEU A 18 23.07 0.79 -4.30
C LEU A 18 22.22 1.92 -3.72
N ILE A 19 21.37 2.51 -4.53
CA ILE A 19 20.31 3.38 -4.03
C ILE A 19 19.41 2.46 -3.19
N PRO A 20 19.32 2.67 -1.86
CA PRO A 20 18.41 1.87 -1.05
C PRO A 20 16.99 2.20 -1.52
N ARG A 21 16.40 1.34 -2.34
CA ARG A 21 14.94 1.34 -2.51
C ARG A 21 14.37 1.03 -1.14
N SER A 22 13.42 1.83 -0.67
CA SER A 22 12.64 1.47 0.51
C SER A 22 12.04 0.10 0.24
N VAL A 23 12.55 -0.93 0.93
CA VAL A 23 12.22 -2.34 0.68
C VAL A 23 10.72 -2.65 0.90
N LEU A 24 9.94 -1.68 1.40
CA LEU A 24 8.54 -1.86 1.81
C LEU A 24 7.71 -0.65 1.35
N SER A 25 7.18 -0.70 0.13
CA SER A 25 6.12 0.20 -0.33
C SER A 25 5.30 -0.50 -1.40
N ALA A 26 3.97 -0.49 -1.29
CA ALA A 26 3.15 -0.95 -2.41
C ALA A 26 3.22 0.07 -3.54
N GLU A 27 3.58 -0.43 -4.73
CA GLU A 27 3.55 0.31 -5.98
C GLU A 27 2.26 -0.03 -6.75
N THR A 28 1.70 -1.22 -6.53
CA THR A 28 0.55 -1.73 -7.30
C THR A 28 -0.55 -2.33 -6.42
N LEU A 29 -1.79 -1.98 -6.70
CA LEU A 29 -2.98 -2.68 -6.23
C LEU A 29 -3.39 -3.73 -7.26
N TYR A 30 -3.65 -4.95 -6.81
CA TYR A 30 -4.06 -6.07 -7.63
C TYR A 30 -5.50 -6.47 -7.29
N PHE A 31 -6.43 -6.02 -8.11
CA PHE A 31 -7.84 -6.36 -7.99
C PHE A 31 -8.08 -7.77 -8.53
N ILE A 32 -8.42 -8.70 -7.65
CA ILE A 32 -8.66 -10.11 -7.97
C ILE A 32 -10.15 -10.30 -8.23
N TYR A 33 -10.53 -10.65 -9.46
CA TYR A 33 -11.90 -10.92 -9.88
C TYR A 33 -11.97 -12.25 -10.63
N GLY A 34 -12.29 -13.33 -9.90
CA GLY A 34 -12.22 -14.69 -10.43
C GLY A 34 -10.79 -15.03 -10.87
N PRO A 35 -10.55 -15.45 -12.14
CA PRO A 35 -9.21 -15.70 -12.65
C PRO A 35 -8.44 -14.44 -13.06
N LEU A 36 -9.09 -13.27 -13.07
CA LEU A 36 -8.47 -12.01 -13.50
C LEU A 36 -7.73 -11.35 -12.35
N LYS A 37 -6.55 -10.81 -12.66
CA LYS A 37 -5.75 -9.97 -11.78
C LYS A 37 -5.50 -8.64 -12.49
N LEU A 38 -6.24 -7.61 -12.09
CA LEU A 38 -6.17 -6.29 -12.70
C LEU A 38 -5.26 -5.37 -11.88
N PRO A 39 -4.13 -4.91 -12.43
CA PRO A 39 -3.24 -3.99 -11.74
C PRO A 39 -3.77 -2.55 -11.80
N LEU A 40 -3.52 -1.80 -10.73
CA LEU A 40 -3.67 -0.35 -10.65
C LEU A 40 -2.53 0.22 -9.80
N SER A 41 -1.69 1.09 -10.37
CA SER A 41 -0.63 1.76 -9.62
C SER A 41 -1.17 2.66 -8.50
N VAL A 42 -0.47 2.68 -7.38
CA VAL A 42 -0.74 3.63 -6.29
C VAL A 42 -0.55 5.07 -6.79
N ASP A 43 0.43 5.30 -7.65
CA ASP A 43 0.68 6.58 -8.33
C ASP A 43 -0.54 7.08 -9.11
N SER A 44 -1.28 6.19 -9.79
CA SER A 44 -2.51 6.58 -10.49
C SER A 44 -3.60 7.07 -9.55
N LEU A 45 -3.70 6.49 -8.35
CA LEU A 45 -4.63 6.95 -7.31
C LEU A 45 -4.17 8.26 -6.67
N GLU A 46 -2.87 8.43 -6.49
CA GLU A 46 -2.28 9.68 -5.97
C GLU A 46 -2.49 10.84 -6.94
N ILE A 47 -2.23 10.64 -8.24
CA ILE A 47 -2.56 11.61 -9.31
C ILE A 47 -4.05 11.99 -9.27
N TYR A 48 -4.93 10.99 -9.08
CA TYR A 48 -6.35 11.26 -8.99
C TYR A 48 -6.71 12.05 -7.73
N ALA A 49 -6.11 11.70 -6.58
CA ALA A 49 -6.30 12.42 -5.32
C ALA A 49 -5.87 13.89 -5.47
N GLU A 50 -4.64 14.14 -5.92
CA GLU A 50 -4.06 15.47 -6.01
C GLU A 50 -4.69 16.31 -7.13
N GLU A 51 -4.69 15.79 -8.35
CA GLU A 51 -5.04 16.56 -9.56
C GLU A 51 -6.50 16.37 -9.98
N GLY A 52 -7.17 15.31 -9.54
CA GLY A 52 -8.49 14.90 -10.06
C GLY A 52 -8.42 14.26 -11.43
N ARG A 53 -7.21 14.00 -11.94
CA ARG A 53 -6.98 13.48 -13.29
C ARG A 53 -7.14 11.96 -13.31
N ILE A 54 -8.03 11.47 -14.17
CA ILE A 54 -8.18 10.03 -14.43
C ILE A 54 -7.07 9.60 -15.39
N THR A 55 -6.12 8.79 -14.92
CA THR A 55 -5.06 8.22 -15.76
C THR A 55 -5.63 7.15 -16.69
N LYS A 56 -4.86 6.78 -17.73
CA LYS A 56 -5.26 5.68 -18.64
C LYS A 56 -5.45 4.35 -17.90
N GLU A 57 -4.63 4.09 -16.87
CA GLU A 57 -4.72 2.90 -16.04
C GLU A 57 -5.96 2.96 -15.13
N PHE A 58 -6.22 4.12 -14.52
CA PHE A 58 -7.36 4.29 -13.63
C PHE A 58 -8.71 4.36 -14.38
N ALA A 59 -8.71 4.74 -15.67
CA ALA A 59 -9.92 4.93 -16.46
C ALA A 59 -10.88 3.72 -16.45
N PHE A 60 -10.34 2.50 -16.52
CA PHE A 60 -11.15 1.28 -16.47
C PHE A 60 -11.89 1.12 -15.13
N PHE A 61 -11.21 1.42 -14.02
CA PHE A 61 -11.79 1.34 -12.67
C PHE A 61 -12.77 2.49 -12.45
N ALA A 62 -12.39 3.71 -12.82
CA ALA A 62 -13.22 4.89 -12.66
C ALA A 62 -14.55 4.78 -13.41
N SER A 63 -14.58 4.15 -14.59
CA SER A 63 -15.81 3.95 -15.36
C SER A 63 -16.83 3.01 -14.70
N GLN A 64 -16.48 2.32 -13.61
CA GLN A 64 -17.39 1.46 -12.86
C GLN A 64 -18.18 2.22 -11.78
N PHE A 65 -17.84 3.49 -11.53
CA PHE A 65 -18.43 4.33 -10.50
C PHE A 65 -19.19 5.50 -11.13
N ASP A 66 -20.25 5.96 -10.47
CA ASP A 66 -20.85 7.25 -10.80
C ASP A 66 -19.97 8.42 -10.32
N GLU A 67 -20.30 9.63 -10.77
CA GLU A 67 -19.53 10.84 -10.46
C GLU A 67 -19.45 11.11 -8.95
N GLN A 68 -20.54 10.89 -8.22
CA GLN A 68 -20.60 11.11 -6.78
C GLN A 68 -19.66 10.15 -6.04
N SER A 69 -19.70 8.86 -6.40
CA SER A 69 -18.80 7.83 -5.85
C SER A 69 -17.33 8.14 -6.13
N LEU A 70 -17.03 8.70 -7.32
CA LEU A 70 -15.67 9.13 -7.67
C LEU A 70 -15.21 10.33 -6.82
N LEU A 71 -16.09 11.29 -6.54
CA LEU A 71 -15.80 12.41 -5.66
C LEU A 71 -15.53 11.94 -4.23
N GLU A 72 -16.37 11.05 -3.70
CA GLU A 72 -16.20 10.46 -2.36
C GLU A 72 -14.90 9.66 -2.24
N LEU A 73 -14.53 8.92 -3.30
CA LEU A 73 -13.24 8.26 -3.37
C LEU A 73 -12.11 9.29 -3.29
N ARG A 74 -12.17 10.37 -4.07
CA ARG A 74 -11.13 11.41 -4.07
C ARG A 74 -11.00 12.05 -2.69
N GLU A 75 -12.12 12.44 -2.07
CA GLU A 75 -12.15 13.01 -0.72
C GLU A 75 -11.55 12.04 0.30
N THR A 76 -11.85 10.75 0.18
CA THR A 76 -11.28 9.71 1.06
C THR A 76 -9.77 9.57 0.88
N LEU A 77 -9.27 9.60 -0.35
CA LEU A 77 -7.83 9.53 -0.64
C LEU A 77 -7.08 10.77 -0.14
N GLN A 78 -7.71 11.94 -0.18
CA GLN A 78 -7.15 13.21 0.31
C GLN A 78 -7.29 13.39 1.83
N LYS A 79 -8.12 12.59 2.50
CA LYS A 79 -8.41 12.76 3.92
C LYS A 79 -7.16 12.55 4.77
N ARG A 80 -6.75 13.62 5.45
CA ARG A 80 -5.63 13.62 6.39
C ARG A 80 -6.08 13.16 7.77
N HIS A 81 -5.24 12.36 8.41
CA HIS A 81 -5.41 11.86 9.75
C HIS A 81 -4.16 12.15 10.59
N THR A 82 -4.36 12.73 11.78
CA THR A 82 -3.29 12.96 12.74
C THR A 82 -3.55 12.14 13.99
N ILE A 83 -2.60 11.30 14.38
CA ILE A 83 -2.70 10.54 15.63
C ILE A 83 -1.32 10.27 16.21
N ASP A 84 -1.20 10.19 17.53
CA ASP A 84 0.04 9.71 18.15
C ASP A 84 0.27 8.24 17.79
N GLY A 85 1.38 7.94 17.10
CA GLY A 85 1.67 6.61 16.59
C GLY A 85 1.73 5.53 17.69
N VAL A 86 2.19 5.88 18.89
CA VAL A 86 2.23 4.94 20.02
C VAL A 86 0.81 4.61 20.50
N ARG A 87 -0.04 5.62 20.71
CA ARG A 87 -1.46 5.43 21.07
C ARG A 87 -2.19 4.65 20.01
N PHE A 88 -1.97 4.97 18.73
CA PHE A 88 -2.60 4.25 17.62
C PHE A 88 -2.18 2.78 17.60
N SER A 89 -0.89 2.50 17.79
CA SER A 89 -0.39 1.11 17.88
C SER A 89 -1.02 0.31 19.02
N ARG A 90 -1.44 0.96 20.12
CA ARG A 90 -2.16 0.34 21.23
C ARG A 90 -3.63 0.14 20.89
N LEU A 91 -4.26 1.13 20.26
CA LEU A 91 -5.65 1.05 19.80
C LEU A 91 -5.83 -0.14 18.84
N LEU A 92 -4.93 -0.31 17.88
CA LEU A 92 -4.95 -1.42 16.90
C LEU A 92 -4.69 -2.81 17.51
N ARG A 93 -4.36 -2.89 18.81
CA ARG A 93 -4.23 -4.16 19.57
C ARG A 93 -5.44 -4.45 20.44
N THR A 94 -6.43 -3.56 20.49
CA THR A 94 -7.67 -3.84 21.22
C THR A 94 -8.44 -4.95 20.48
N PRO A 95 -9.20 -5.81 21.19
CA PRO A 95 -9.95 -6.90 20.55
C PRO A 95 -10.87 -6.41 19.41
N LEU A 96 -11.59 -5.30 19.64
CA LEU A 96 -12.45 -4.69 18.62
C LEU A 96 -11.69 -4.34 17.33
N MET A 97 -10.53 -3.70 17.46
CA MET A 97 -9.74 -3.35 16.29
C MET A 97 -9.03 -4.55 15.68
N GLU A 98 -8.64 -5.54 16.48
CA GLU A 98 -8.06 -6.77 15.98
C GLU A 98 -9.06 -7.52 15.09
N ASP A 99 -10.31 -7.63 15.53
CA ASP A 99 -11.38 -8.27 14.76
C ASP A 99 -11.66 -7.50 13.46
N LEU A 100 -11.74 -6.15 13.53
CA LEU A 100 -11.90 -5.32 12.34
C LEU A 100 -10.74 -5.52 11.34
N LEU A 101 -9.49 -5.50 11.81
CA LEU A 101 -8.32 -5.69 10.95
C LEU A 101 -8.25 -7.11 10.37
N LYS A 102 -8.73 -8.13 11.09
CA LYS A 102 -8.85 -9.50 10.57
C LYS A 102 -9.88 -9.55 9.45
N SER A 103 -11.06 -8.93 9.63
CA SER A 103 -12.08 -8.83 8.57
C SER A 103 -11.57 -8.07 7.35
N MET A 104 -10.87 -6.94 7.55
CA MET A 104 -10.21 -6.23 6.45
C MET A 104 -9.13 -7.08 5.78
N GLY A 105 -8.41 -7.89 6.56
CA GLY A 105 -7.37 -8.80 6.09
C GLY A 105 -7.87 -9.88 5.13
N GLU A 106 -9.14 -10.26 5.19
CA GLU A 106 -9.73 -11.16 4.20
C GLU A 106 -9.87 -10.49 2.82
N ILE A 107 -10.03 -9.15 2.78
CA ILE A 107 -10.12 -8.39 1.53
C ILE A 107 -8.73 -7.97 1.05
N PHE A 108 -7.93 -7.36 1.92
CA PHE A 108 -6.63 -6.79 1.59
C PHE A 108 -5.51 -7.67 2.13
N SER A 109 -4.63 -8.14 1.26
CA SER A 109 -3.57 -9.10 1.62
C SER A 109 -2.28 -8.89 0.83
N THR A 110 -1.20 -9.52 1.28
CA THR A 110 0.10 -9.49 0.57
C THR A 110 0.09 -10.39 -0.66
N HIS A 111 -0.71 -11.46 -0.64
CA HIS A 111 -0.95 -12.33 -1.78
C HIS A 111 -2.35 -12.93 -1.71
N PRO A 112 -2.92 -13.39 -2.84
CA PRO A 112 -4.24 -14.00 -2.87
C PRO A 112 -4.35 -15.17 -1.88
N GLN A 113 -5.53 -15.38 -1.29
CA GLN A 113 -5.86 -16.47 -0.36
C GLN A 113 -5.08 -16.43 0.98
N SER A 114 -4.48 -15.30 1.34
CA SER A 114 -3.97 -15.04 2.69
C SER A 114 -4.79 -13.96 3.38
N ASN A 115 -4.80 -13.97 4.71
CA ASN A 115 -5.33 -12.87 5.49
C ASN A 115 -4.23 -11.81 5.74
N GLY A 116 -4.45 -10.57 5.30
CA GLY A 116 -3.51 -9.47 5.42
C GLY A 116 -3.50 -8.73 6.76
N PHE A 117 -4.12 -9.26 7.82
CA PHE A 117 -4.21 -8.63 9.14
C PHE A 117 -2.91 -7.97 9.60
N TYR A 118 -1.79 -8.70 9.60
CA TYR A 118 -0.49 -8.17 10.04
C TYR A 118 0.05 -7.10 9.08
N ALA A 119 -0.20 -7.25 7.78
CA ALA A 119 0.24 -6.31 6.77
C ALA A 119 -0.49 -4.97 6.89
N ILE A 120 -1.82 -5.00 7.00
CA ILE A 120 -2.65 -3.81 7.23
C ILE A 120 -2.25 -3.13 8.53
N ARG A 121 -2.11 -3.89 9.63
CA ARG A 121 -1.71 -3.33 10.92
C ARG A 121 -0.32 -2.68 10.86
N GLY A 122 0.64 -3.34 10.23
CA GLY A 122 1.99 -2.81 10.03
C GLY A 122 1.99 -1.51 9.22
N ALA A 123 1.24 -1.48 8.13
CA ALA A 123 1.09 -0.33 7.25
C ALA A 123 0.46 0.87 7.98
N LEU A 124 -0.64 0.65 8.72
CA LEU A 124 -1.31 1.67 9.52
C LEU A 124 -0.40 2.27 10.60
N ILE A 125 0.30 1.41 11.34
CA ILE A 125 1.24 1.87 12.38
C ILE A 125 2.38 2.66 11.74
N SER A 126 2.90 2.19 10.61
CA SER A 126 4.02 2.84 9.91
C SER A 126 3.61 4.20 9.36
N ALA A 127 2.43 4.32 8.72
CA ALA A 127 1.90 5.58 8.25
C ALA A 127 1.71 6.59 9.40
N ALA A 128 1.20 6.15 10.55
CA ALA A 128 1.02 7.02 11.71
C ALA A 128 2.34 7.44 12.39
N ILE A 129 3.35 6.56 12.44
CA ILE A 129 4.65 6.86 13.03
C ILE A 129 5.46 7.82 12.15
N HIS A 130 5.38 7.65 10.83
CA HIS A 130 6.10 8.48 9.85
C HIS A 130 5.26 9.64 9.30
N GLN A 131 4.11 9.93 9.92
CA GLN A 131 3.24 11.02 9.47
C GLN A 131 3.97 12.36 9.51
N GLU A 132 3.72 13.19 8.50
CA GLU A 132 4.19 14.58 8.46
C GLU A 132 3.31 15.48 9.32
N GLU A 133 3.62 16.78 9.38
CA GLU A 133 2.84 17.75 10.17
C GLU A 133 1.36 17.79 9.75
N GLU A 134 1.08 17.58 8.46
CA GLU A 134 -0.27 17.55 7.90
C GLU A 134 -1.01 16.21 8.17
N GLY A 135 -0.32 15.20 8.70
CA GLY A 135 -0.86 13.86 8.94
C GLY A 135 -0.71 12.91 7.75
N TRP A 136 -1.31 11.72 7.88
CA TRP A 136 -1.24 10.64 6.88
C TRP A 136 -2.60 10.40 6.21
N THR A 137 -2.58 9.73 5.06
CA THR A 137 -3.72 9.43 4.18
C THR A 137 -3.84 7.93 3.88
N ALA A 138 -4.88 7.54 3.15
CA ALA A 138 -4.97 6.20 2.59
C ALA A 138 -3.82 5.88 1.62
N ILE A 139 -3.30 6.88 0.89
CA ILE A 139 -2.12 6.70 0.01
C ILE A 139 -0.90 6.29 0.85
N ASP A 140 -0.67 6.98 1.98
CA ASP A 140 0.45 6.68 2.87
C ASP A 140 0.39 5.26 3.46
N ILE A 141 -0.82 4.75 3.76
CA ILE A 141 -0.97 3.35 4.19
C ILE A 141 -0.53 2.41 3.07
N MET A 142 -0.94 2.66 1.82
CA MET A 142 -0.53 1.83 0.68
C MET A 142 1.00 1.88 0.49
N ARG A 143 1.61 3.07 0.60
CA ARG A 143 3.07 3.25 0.54
C ARG A 143 3.83 2.61 1.69
N HIS A 144 3.18 2.29 2.80
CA HIS A 144 3.80 1.57 3.91
C HIS A 144 3.41 0.09 3.99
N PHE A 145 2.69 -0.42 3.00
CA PHE A 145 2.34 -1.83 2.95
C PHE A 145 3.61 -2.68 2.78
N PRO A 146 3.74 -3.84 3.48
CA PRO A 146 5.01 -4.56 3.59
C PRO A 146 5.40 -5.37 2.35
N THR A 147 4.79 -5.09 1.19
CA THR A 147 5.03 -5.77 -0.09
C THR A 147 4.89 -4.79 -1.25
N GLU A 148 5.51 -5.09 -2.39
CA GLU A 148 5.44 -4.28 -3.62
C GLU A 148 4.02 -4.12 -4.18
N GLY A 149 3.07 -4.97 -3.75
CA GLY A 149 1.67 -4.77 -4.08
C GLY A 149 0.70 -5.29 -3.03
N ILE A 150 -0.54 -4.85 -3.16
CA ILE A 150 -1.68 -5.22 -2.30
C ILE A 150 -2.65 -6.04 -3.13
N SER A 151 -2.95 -7.26 -2.70
CA SER A 151 -4.01 -8.06 -3.30
C SER A 151 -5.36 -7.67 -2.70
N ILE A 152 -6.36 -7.44 -3.56
CA ILE A 152 -7.70 -7.01 -3.17
C ILE A 152 -8.72 -8.02 -3.69
N ASP A 153 -9.38 -8.76 -2.79
CA ASP A 153 -10.49 -9.64 -3.16
C ASP A 153 -11.76 -8.81 -3.43
N THR A 154 -12.06 -8.58 -4.71
CA THR A 154 -13.20 -7.74 -5.12
C THR A 154 -14.55 -8.41 -4.88
N LYS A 155 -14.61 -9.75 -4.93
CA LYS A 155 -15.84 -10.50 -4.66
C LYS A 155 -16.20 -10.38 -3.19
N LEU A 156 -15.21 -10.52 -2.32
CA LEU A 156 -15.42 -10.39 -0.89
C LEU A 156 -15.74 -8.96 -0.50
N ALA A 157 -14.99 -7.98 -1.03
CA ALA A 157 -15.26 -6.56 -0.77
C ALA A 157 -16.71 -6.18 -1.12
N THR A 158 -17.20 -6.60 -2.29
CA THR A 158 -18.58 -6.30 -2.71
C THR A 158 -19.63 -7.07 -1.91
N THR A 159 -19.35 -8.28 -1.45
CA THR A 159 -20.23 -9.04 -0.54
C THR A 159 -20.35 -8.34 0.80
N MET A 160 -19.21 -7.98 1.42
CA MET A 160 -19.20 -7.32 2.72
C MET A 160 -19.91 -5.96 2.70
N LEU A 161 -19.74 -5.17 1.64
CA LEU A 161 -20.43 -3.88 1.48
C LEU A 161 -21.95 -4.02 1.35
N LYS A 162 -22.45 -5.12 0.79
CA LYS A 162 -23.89 -5.40 0.68
C LYS A 162 -24.49 -5.91 1.99
N ASP A 163 -23.71 -6.68 2.73
CA ASP A 163 -24.15 -7.29 4.00
C ASP A 163 -24.04 -6.30 5.17
N SER A 164 -23.12 -5.34 5.08
CA SER A 164 -23.02 -4.22 6.01
C SER A 164 -24.15 -3.22 5.76
N ASN A 165 -25.32 -3.47 6.36
CA ASN A 165 -26.33 -2.42 6.54
C ASN A 165 -25.75 -1.34 7.47
N PHE A 166 -25.01 -0.38 6.90
CA PHE A 166 -24.77 0.93 7.49
C PHE A 166 -25.75 1.93 6.89
#